data_AF-A0A1R3JDE9-F1
#
_entry.id   AF-A0A1R3JDE9-F1
#
_cell.length_a   1.000
_cell.length_b   1.000
_cell.length_c   1.000
_cell.angle_alpha   90.00
_cell.angle_beta   90.00
_cell.angle_gamma   90.00
#
_symmetry.space_group_name_H-M   'P 1'
#
loop_
_entity.id
_entity.type
_entity.pdbx_description
1 polymer ?
#
loop_
_entity_poly.entity_id
_entity_poly.type
_entity_poly.pdbx_seq_one_letter_code
_entity_poly.pdbx_strand_id
1 'polypeptide(L)'
;MNPVKCFLKTLPFFLLLGFSFSSDSITPQHSMKDGDVVVSNGKTFVLGFFSPVNSKFRYVGIWYYQVTEQTVVWVANREKPINDTSGVLSIDSRGNLVLHRQNQTDPV
;
A
#
# COMPACT_ATOMS: atom_id res chain seq x y z
N MET A 1 22.82 -21.56 -35.14
CA MET A 1 22.16 -21.00 -33.93
C MET A 1 20.66 -21.12 -34.14
N ASN A 2 19.95 -21.92 -33.34
CA ASN A 2 18.53 -22.22 -33.59
C ASN A 2 17.64 -21.18 -32.91
N PRO A 3 16.87 -20.36 -33.67
CA PRO A 3 16.11 -19.23 -33.11
C PRO A 3 15.04 -19.67 -32.10
N VAL A 4 14.49 -20.88 -32.26
CA VAL A 4 13.53 -21.51 -31.34
C VAL A 4 14.10 -21.82 -29.95
N LYS A 5 15.41 -22.10 -29.83
CA LYS A 5 16.04 -22.36 -28.52
C LYS A 5 16.27 -21.09 -27.70
N CYS A 6 16.30 -19.92 -28.34
CA CYS A 6 16.44 -18.63 -27.66
C CYS A 6 15.10 -18.20 -27.03
N PHE A 7 13.99 -18.41 -27.75
CA PHE A 7 12.63 -18.13 -27.26
C PHE A 7 12.25 -18.94 -26.01
N LEU A 8 12.68 -20.21 -25.92
CA LEU A 8 12.34 -21.07 -24.78
C LEU A 8 13.06 -20.67 -23.48
N LYS A 9 14.19 -19.96 -23.57
CA LYS A 9 14.97 -19.51 -22.41
C LYS A 9 14.56 -18.14 -21.88
N THR A 10 13.91 -17.30 -22.69
CA THR A 10 13.44 -15.97 -22.28
C THR A 10 12.04 -15.99 -21.66
N LEU A 11 11.23 -17.01 -21.96
CA LEU A 11 9.87 -17.20 -21.43
C LEU A 11 9.75 -17.27 -19.89
N PRO A 12 10.63 -17.98 -19.14
CA PRO A 12 10.54 -18.01 -17.67
C PRO A 12 10.99 -16.72 -16.99
N PHE A 13 11.75 -15.85 -17.67
CA PHE A 13 12.17 -14.56 -17.12
C PHE A 13 11.01 -13.54 -17.10
N PHE A 14 10.10 -13.61 -18.08
CA PHE A 14 8.94 -12.74 -18.15
C PHE A 14 7.85 -13.09 -17.13
N LEU A 15 7.78 -14.36 -16.71
CA LEU A 15 6.85 -14.85 -15.66
C LEU A 15 7.24 -14.40 -14.25
N LEU A 16 8.47 -13.92 -14.05
CA LEU A 16 8.94 -13.36 -12.77
C LEU A 16 8.66 -11.86 -12.64
N LEU A 17 8.26 -11.19 -13.73
CA LEU A 17 7.83 -9.80 -13.71
C LEU A 17 6.37 -9.74 -13.25
N GLY A 18 6.16 -9.71 -11.93
CA GLY A 18 4.87 -9.38 -11.36
C GLY A 18 4.48 -7.95 -11.75
N PHE A 19 3.50 -7.79 -12.64
CA PHE A 19 2.91 -6.49 -12.90
C PHE A 19 2.10 -6.07 -11.67
N SER A 20 2.60 -5.09 -10.91
CA SER A 20 1.83 -4.48 -9.82
C SER A 20 1.10 -3.24 -10.37
N PHE A 21 -0.22 -3.33 -10.49
CA PHE A 21 -1.07 -2.18 -10.75
C PHE A 21 -1.45 -1.56 -9.41
N SER A 22 -0.94 -0.36 -9.13
CA SER A 22 -1.45 0.45 -8.02
C SER A 22 -2.61 1.30 -8.55
N SER A 23 -3.79 1.14 -7.94
CA SER A 23 -4.93 2.03 -8.14
C SER A 23 -4.63 3.37 -7.46
N ASP A 24 -5.01 4.47 -8.09
CA ASP A 24 -4.91 5.82 -7.51
C ASP A 24 -6.13 6.17 -6.62
N SER A 25 -7.07 5.23 -6.48
CA SER A 25 -8.36 5.42 -5.82
C SER A 25 -8.66 4.28 -4.84
N ILE A 26 -9.25 4.62 -3.69
CA ILE A 26 -9.86 3.68 -2.74
C ILE A 26 -11.36 3.64 -3.03
N THR A 27 -11.93 2.43 -3.10
CA THR A 27 -13.35 2.24 -3.36
C THR A 27 -14.00 1.45 -2.23
N PRO A 28 -15.33 1.53 -2.05
CA PRO A 28 -16.03 0.71 -1.04
C PRO A 28 -15.84 -0.80 -1.21
N GLN A 29 -15.52 -1.26 -2.42
CA GLN A 29 -15.32 -2.67 -2.73
C GLN A 29 -13.89 -3.15 -2.42
N HIS A 30 -12.94 -2.22 -2.27
CA HIS A 30 -11.54 -2.55 -2.10
C HIS A 30 -10.93 -1.76 -0.93
N SER A 31 -10.71 -2.47 0.17
CA SER A 31 -9.96 -1.95 1.30
C SER A 31 -8.46 -2.08 1.09
N MET A 32 -7.69 -1.21 1.73
CA MET A 32 -6.24 -1.21 1.74
C MET A 32 -5.76 -1.85 3.04
N LYS A 33 -4.96 -2.91 2.95
CA LYS A 33 -4.32 -3.55 4.10
C LYS A 33 -2.89 -3.08 4.25
N ASP A 34 -2.28 -3.43 5.37
CA ASP A 34 -0.85 -3.22 5.54
C ASP A 34 -0.05 -3.94 4.44
N GLY A 35 0.85 -3.20 3.78
CA GLY A 35 1.60 -3.64 2.59
C GLY A 35 1.02 -3.13 1.27
N ASP A 36 -0.26 -2.79 1.22
CA ASP A 36 -0.89 -2.17 0.06
C ASP A 36 -0.56 -0.67 0.00
N VAL A 37 -0.55 -0.11 -1.21
CA VAL A 37 -0.32 1.33 -1.44
C VAL A 37 -1.20 1.87 -2.57
N VAL A 38 -1.61 3.13 -2.40
CA VAL A 38 -2.29 3.92 -3.43
C VAL A 38 -1.32 4.99 -3.91
N VAL A 39 -0.92 4.89 -5.17
CA VAL A 39 -0.02 5.86 -5.81
C VAL A 39 -0.86 6.87 -6.56
N SER A 40 -0.69 8.15 -6.24
CA SER A 40 -1.33 9.24 -6.98
C SER A 40 -1.06 9.14 -8.49
N ASN A 41 -2.03 9.52 -9.33
CA ASN A 41 -1.89 9.47 -10.80
C ASN A 41 -0.60 10.15 -11.31
N GLY A 42 -0.23 11.30 -10.72
CA GLY A 42 1.00 12.02 -11.04
C GLY A 42 2.30 11.40 -10.51
N LYS A 43 2.22 10.25 -9.82
CA LYS A 43 3.35 9.56 -9.16
C LYS A 43 4.16 10.50 -8.25
N THR A 44 3.47 11.42 -7.60
CA THR A 44 4.08 12.41 -6.69
C THR A 44 3.99 11.92 -5.25
N PHE A 45 2.83 11.40 -4.87
CA PHE A 45 2.52 10.93 -3.53
C PHE A 45 2.10 9.47 -3.51
N VAL A 46 2.35 8.84 -2.36
CA VAL A 46 1.86 7.52 -1.97
C VAL A 46 1.06 7.67 -0.69
N LEU A 47 -0.08 7.01 -0.63
CA LEU A 47 -0.82 6.74 0.60
C LEU A 47 -0.64 5.26 0.97
N GLY A 48 -0.32 4.99 2.23
CA GLY A 48 -0.22 3.62 2.73
C GLY A 48 0.19 3.51 4.19
N PHE A 49 0.47 2.28 4.62
CA PHE A 49 0.94 1.97 5.97
C PHE A 49 2.46 2.09 6.08
N PHE A 50 2.96 2.66 7.18
CA PHE A 50 4.39 2.76 7.47
C PHE A 50 4.70 2.65 8.96
N SER A 51 5.99 2.44 9.25
CA SER A 51 6.53 2.52 10.62
C SER A 51 7.66 3.54 10.67
N PRO A 52 7.70 4.39 11.71
CA PRO A 52 8.89 5.17 12.03
C PRO A 52 10.09 4.25 12.30
N VAL A 53 11.30 4.79 12.10
CA VAL A 53 12.56 4.08 12.37
C VAL A 53 12.56 3.53 13.80
N ASN A 54 12.94 2.26 13.96
CA ASN A 54 12.98 1.54 15.24
C ASN A 54 11.63 1.40 15.98
N SER A 55 10.51 1.52 15.28
CA SER A 55 9.18 1.28 15.84
C SER A 55 8.46 0.13 15.14
N LYS A 56 7.65 -0.62 15.90
CA LYS A 56 6.68 -1.59 15.35
C LYS A 56 5.30 -0.99 15.16
N PHE A 57 5.09 0.25 15.61
CA PHE A 57 3.82 0.94 15.44
C PHE A 57 3.56 1.23 13.96
N ARG A 58 2.31 1.01 13.55
CA ARG A 58 1.81 1.21 12.20
C ARG A 58 0.94 2.45 12.15
N TYR A 59 1.22 3.25 11.13
CA TYR A 59 0.51 4.48 10.82
C TYR A 59 0.09 4.49 9.36
N VAL A 60 -1.05 5.10 9.07
CA VAL A 60 -1.42 5.50 7.72
C VAL A 60 -0.86 6.88 7.46
N GLY A 61 -0.13 7.05 6.36
CA GLY A 61 0.45 8.34 6.01
C GLY A 61 0.56 8.56 4.51
N ILE A 62 0.87 9.81 4.16
CA ILE A 62 1.19 10.22 2.80
C ILE A 62 2.66 10.60 2.75
N TRP A 63 3.39 10.11 1.76
CA TRP A 63 4.80 10.45 1.52
C TRP A 63 5.10 10.63 0.03
N TYR A 64 6.26 11.21 -0.28
CA TYR A 64 6.70 11.39 -1.67
C TYR A 64 7.08 10.04 -2.32
N TYR A 65 6.56 9.77 -3.52
CA TYR A 65 6.80 8.51 -4.25
C TYR A 65 8.23 8.37 -4.76
N GLN A 66 8.84 9.46 -5.25
CA GLN A 66 10.14 9.43 -5.94
C GLN A 66 11.34 9.75 -5.05
N VAL A 67 11.12 9.91 -3.73
CA VAL A 67 12.21 10.20 -2.78
C VAL A 67 12.62 8.91 -2.09
N THR A 68 13.90 8.54 -2.20
CA THR A 68 14.43 7.29 -1.63
C THR A 68 14.25 7.22 -0.12
N GLU A 69 14.50 8.33 0.57
CA GLU A 69 14.18 8.46 1.99
C GLU A 69 12.70 8.79 2.14
N GLN A 70 11.98 7.91 2.86
CA GLN A 70 10.54 8.05 3.06
C GLN A 70 10.21 9.35 3.82
N THR A 71 9.88 10.38 3.07
CA THR A 71 9.55 11.71 3.60
C THR A 71 8.05 11.83 3.77
N VAL A 72 7.58 11.62 4.99
CA VAL A 72 6.14 11.64 5.34
C VAL A 72 5.65 13.08 5.50
N VAL A 73 4.62 13.45 4.72
CA VAL A 73 4.02 14.79 4.72
C VAL A 73 2.71 14.86 5.50
N TRP A 74 2.05 13.71 5.73
CA TRP A 74 0.81 13.64 6.50
C TRP A 74 0.66 12.27 7.19
N VAL A 75 -0.01 12.23 8.35
CA VAL A 75 -0.23 11.02 9.16
C VAL A 75 -1.67 11.05 9.70
N ALA A 76 -2.46 10.00 9.41
CA ALA A 76 -3.86 9.91 9.82
C ALA A 76 -4.01 9.67 11.33
N ASN A 77 -3.42 8.58 11.82
CA ASN A 77 -3.59 8.08 13.17
C ASN A 77 -2.38 8.43 14.06
N ARG A 78 -1.93 9.69 14.00
CA ARG A 78 -0.72 10.18 14.70
C ARG A 78 -0.77 9.92 16.21
N GLU A 79 -1.94 10.06 16.82
CA GLU A 79 -2.14 9.91 18.27
C GLU A 79 -2.45 8.48 18.70
N LYS A 80 -2.92 7.64 17.77
CA LYS A 80 -3.41 6.28 18.03
C LYS A 80 -2.83 5.28 17.03
N PRO A 81 -1.54 4.91 17.18
CA PRO A 81 -0.93 3.90 16.33
C PRO A 81 -1.59 2.53 16.47
N ILE A 82 -1.47 1.72 15.43
CA ILE A 82 -1.75 0.28 15.50
C ILE A 82 -0.45 -0.42 15.92
N ASN A 83 -0.53 -1.41 16.80
CA ASN A 83 0.63 -2.09 17.39
C ASN A 83 1.10 -3.34 16.61
N ASP A 84 0.45 -3.65 15.50
CA ASP A 84 0.72 -4.77 14.60
C ASP A 84 0.36 -4.40 13.14
N THR A 85 0.50 -5.34 12.21
CA THR A 85 0.18 -5.17 10.79
C THR A 85 -1.27 -5.55 10.44
N SER A 86 -2.19 -5.55 11.41
CA SER A 86 -3.60 -5.91 11.19
C SER A 86 -4.44 -4.74 10.65
N GLY A 87 -3.84 -3.57 10.45
CA GLY A 87 -4.54 -2.36 10.01
C GLY A 87 -5.22 -2.52 8.65
N VAL A 88 -6.45 -1.99 8.56
CA VAL A 88 -7.25 -1.93 7.35
C VAL A 88 -7.83 -0.53 7.21
N LEU A 89 -7.57 0.12 6.08
CA LEU A 89 -8.19 1.37 5.68
C LEU A 89 -9.29 1.07 4.66
N SER A 90 -10.53 1.42 4.97
CA SER A 90 -11.69 1.09 4.15
C SER A 90 -12.74 2.21 4.16
N ILE A 91 -13.69 2.14 3.22
CA ILE A 91 -14.88 2.99 3.23
C ILE A 91 -16.03 2.18 3.84
N ASP A 92 -16.60 2.68 4.93
CA ASP A 92 -17.73 2.02 5.59
C ASP A 92 -19.03 2.13 4.77
N SER A 93 -20.10 1.46 5.22
CA SER A 93 -21.41 1.48 4.56
C SER A 93 -22.08 2.86 4.51
N ARG A 94 -21.55 3.83 5.27
CA ARG A 94 -22.03 5.22 5.33
C ARG A 94 -21.17 6.15 4.48
N GLY A 95 -20.12 5.65 3.84
CA GLY A 95 -19.21 6.43 3.01
C GLY A 95 -18.06 7.09 3.80
N ASN A 96 -17.85 6.74 5.07
CA ASN A 96 -16.74 7.28 5.85
C ASN A 96 -15.47 6.49 5.58
N LEU A 97 -14.34 7.20 5.45
CA LEU A 97 -13.02 6.57 5.46
C LEU A 97 -12.66 6.20 6.91
N VAL A 98 -12.51 4.90 7.18
CA VAL A 98 -12.26 4.36 8.52
C VAL A 98 -10.99 3.53 8.55
N LEU A 99 -10.24 3.67 9.64
CA LEU A 99 -9.08 2.84 9.97
C LEU A 99 -9.46 1.91 11.12
N HIS A 100 -9.35 0.61 10.91
CA HIS A 100 -9.71 -0.41 11.90
C HIS A 100 -8.72 -1.57 11.86
N ARG A 101 -8.77 -2.46 12.86
CA ARG A 101 -7.97 -3.71 12.86
C ARG A 101 -8.72 -4.82 12.13
N GLN A 102 -8.00 -5.78 11.56
CA GLN A 102 -8.58 -6.97 10.97
C GLN A 102 -9.37 -7.73 12.05
N ASN A 103 -10.64 -8.04 11.76
CA ASN A 103 -11.61 -8.64 12.69
C ASN A 103 -12.14 -7.70 13.79
N GLN A 104 -11.89 -6.39 13.70
CA GLN A 104 -12.56 -5.36 14.50
C GLN A 104 -13.25 -4.37 13.58
N THR A 105 -14.46 -3.95 13.93
CA THR A 105 -15.26 -2.97 13.16
C THR A 105 -15.16 -1.57 13.72
N ASP A 106 -14.67 -1.42 14.95
CA ASP A 106 -14.54 -0.12 15.60
C ASP A 106 -13.30 0.62 15.07
N PRO A 107 -13.45 1.90 14.66
CA PRO A 107 -12.32 2.71 14.26
C PRO A 107 -11.31 2.89 15.39
N VAL A 108 -10.03 2.92 15.04
CA VAL A 108 -8.92 3.17 15.98
C VAL A 108 -8.83 4.66 16.31
#